data_AF-A0A961C4U7-F1
#
_entry.id   AF-A0A961C4U7-F1
#
_cell.length_a   1.000
_cell.length_b   1.000
_cell.length_c   1.000
_cell.angle_alpha   90.00
_cell.angle_beta   90.00
_cell.angle_gamma   90.00
#
_symmetry.space_group_name_H-M   'P 1'
#
loop_
_entity.id
_entity.type
_entity.pdbx_description
1 polymer ?
#
loop_
_entity_poly.entity_id
_entity_poly.type
_entity_poly.pdbx_seq_one_letter_code
_entity_poly.pdbx_strand_id
1 'polypeptide(L)'
;MSDPGIKLAYPLVSNADVRNGGAMSSKALDQLSDLLGAELPNGLDSLVDSDAAKLVELIQGAIESQQAEVERAEKDLIRNIPAPFRGPVKRILR
;
A
#
# COMPACT_ATOMS: atom_id res chain seq x y z
N MET A 1 -17.05 -7.31 17.97
CA MET A 1 -16.42 -6.01 17.61
C MET A 1 -15.21 -6.38 16.79
N SER A 2 -15.36 -6.35 15.46
CA SER A 2 -14.36 -6.84 14.51
C SER A 2 -13.33 -5.75 14.25
N ASP A 3 -12.07 -6.12 14.44
CA ASP A 3 -10.88 -5.36 14.07
C ASP A 3 -10.52 -5.78 12.64
N PRO A 4 -10.69 -4.97 11.59
CA PRO A 4 -10.11 -5.26 10.29
C PRO A 4 -8.68 -4.75 10.30
N GLY A 5 -7.82 -5.41 11.07
CA GLY A 5 -6.38 -5.34 10.88
C GLY A 5 -6.07 -5.90 9.49
N ILE A 6 -6.02 -4.99 8.51
CA ILE A 6 -5.65 -5.25 7.13
C ILE A 6 -4.21 -5.80 7.13
N LYS A 7 -4.08 -7.11 7.29
CA LYS A 7 -2.86 -7.87 7.01
C LYS A 7 -2.77 -8.04 5.51
N LEU A 8 -2.31 -7.00 4.83
CA LEU A 8 -1.87 -7.09 3.45
C LEU A 8 -0.51 -7.79 3.40
N ALA A 9 -0.52 -9.09 3.68
CA ALA A 9 0.57 -9.96 3.28
C ALA A 9 0.41 -10.20 1.78
N TYR A 10 0.76 -9.22 0.95
CA TYR A 10 0.85 -9.42 -0.48
C TYR A 10 2.04 -10.35 -0.75
N PRO A 11 1.82 -11.53 -1.37
CA PRO A 11 2.92 -12.42 -1.69
C PRO A 11 3.86 -11.72 -2.68
N LEU A 12 5.12 -11.60 -2.27
CA LEU A 12 6.23 -11.12 -3.10
C LEU A 12 6.21 -11.90 -4.42
N VAL A 13 6.23 -11.19 -5.55
CA VAL A 13 6.51 -11.79 -6.85
C VAL A 13 7.86 -12.48 -6.71
N SER A 14 7.85 -13.82 -6.71
CA SER A 14 9.06 -14.60 -6.77
C SER A 14 9.74 -14.23 -8.09
N ASN A 15 11.01 -13.81 -8.03
CA ASN A 15 11.84 -13.36 -9.16
C ASN A 15 11.94 -14.36 -10.34
N ALA A 16 11.25 -15.50 -10.27
CA ALA A 16 11.14 -16.51 -11.30
C ALA A 16 10.23 -16.11 -12.48
N ASP A 17 9.27 -15.19 -12.29
CA ASP A 17 8.33 -14.79 -13.36
C ASP A 17 8.89 -13.68 -14.29
N VAL A 18 9.99 -13.02 -13.91
CA VAL A 18 10.58 -11.85 -14.60
C VAL A 18 11.39 -12.23 -15.86
N ARG A 19 11.36 -13.50 -16.28
CA ARG A 19 12.29 -14.04 -17.30
C ARG A 19 11.81 -13.99 -18.75
N ASN A 20 10.60 -13.51 -19.04
CA ASN A 20 10.17 -13.30 -20.42
C ASN A 20 9.97 -11.80 -20.65
N GLY A 21 10.69 -11.22 -21.62
CA GLY A 21 10.55 -9.82 -22.04
C GLY A 21 9.23 -9.57 -22.78
N GLY A 22 8.12 -9.80 -22.09
CA GLY A 22 6.76 -9.52 -22.53
C GLY A 22 6.20 -8.29 -21.82
N ALA A 23 5.15 -7.74 -22.41
CA ALA A 23 4.27 -6.77 -21.77
C ALA A 23 3.85 -7.24 -20.37
N MET A 24 3.59 -6.26 -19.49
CA MET A 24 3.16 -6.45 -18.11
C MET A 24 2.12 -7.56 -18.02
N SER A 25 2.50 -8.67 -17.37
CA SER A 25 1.58 -9.79 -17.20
C SER A 25 0.28 -9.33 -16.55
N SER A 26 -0.87 -9.81 -17.04
CA SER A 26 -2.21 -9.52 -16.51
C SER A 26 -2.26 -9.62 -14.97
N LYS A 27 -1.51 -10.55 -14.39
CA LYS A 27 -1.43 -10.73 -12.93
C LYS A 27 -0.81 -9.55 -12.20
N ALA A 28 0.22 -8.92 -12.78
CA ALA A 28 0.84 -7.74 -12.20
C ALA A 28 -0.07 -6.51 -12.31
N LEU A 29 -0.85 -6.40 -13.39
CA LEU A 29 -1.90 -5.40 -13.55
C LEU A 29 -3.01 -5.61 -12.51
N ASP A 30 -3.47 -6.84 -12.30
CA ASP A 30 -4.48 -7.16 -11.28
C ASP A 30 -4.00 -6.74 -9.89
N GLN A 31 -2.74 -7.06 -9.53
CA GLN A 31 -2.15 -6.67 -8.25
C GLN A 31 -2.04 -5.14 -8.10
N LEU A 32 -1.66 -4.43 -9.16
CA LEU A 32 -1.58 -2.97 -9.14
C LEU A 32 -2.98 -2.33 -9.00
N SER A 33 -3.99 -2.90 -9.65
CA SER A 33 -5.38 -2.48 -9.53
C SER A 33 -5.90 -2.71 -8.11
N ASP A 34 -5.59 -3.86 -7.52
CA ASP A 34 -5.94 -4.19 -6.13
C ASP A 34 -5.26 -3.23 -5.13
N LEU A 35 -4.02 -2.86 -5.39
CA LEU A 35 -3.23 -1.97 -4.53
C LEU A 35 -3.71 -0.52 -4.62
N LEU A 36 -4.13 -0.06 -5.80
CA LEU A 36 -4.69 1.28 -5.99
C LEU A 36 -6.18 1.37 -5.62
N GLY A 37 -6.90 0.24 -5.62
CA GLY A 37 -8.35 0.21 -5.44
C GLY A 37 -9.11 0.99 -6.53
N ALA A 38 -8.48 1.19 -7.69
CA ALA A 38 -8.95 2.04 -8.78
C ALA A 38 -8.61 1.43 -10.13
N GLU A 39 -9.34 1.82 -11.17
CA GLU A 39 -9.01 1.43 -12.54
C GLU A 39 -7.61 1.93 -12.93
N LEU A 40 -6.87 1.06 -13.61
CA LEU A 40 -5.53 1.37 -14.06
C LEU A 40 -5.54 2.33 -15.24
N PRO A 41 -4.64 3.33 -15.26
CA PRO A 41 -4.45 4.18 -16.43
C PRO A 41 -4.21 3.37 -17.72
N ASN A 42 -4.84 3.81 -18.81
CA ASN A 42 -4.62 3.22 -20.14
C ASN A 42 -3.13 3.27 -20.52
N GLY A 43 -2.64 2.22 -21.18
CA GLY A 43 -1.25 2.10 -21.61
C GLY A 43 -0.34 1.40 -20.61
N LEU A 44 -0.85 1.03 -19.42
CA LEU A 44 -0.10 0.23 -18.45
C LEU A 44 0.17 -1.21 -18.93
N ASP A 45 -0.70 -1.71 -19.79
CA ASP A 45 -0.58 -2.97 -20.52
C ASP A 45 0.61 -3.00 -21.49
N SER A 46 1.13 -1.82 -21.89
CA SER A 46 2.29 -1.70 -22.77
C SER A 46 3.63 -1.61 -22.03
N LEU A 47 3.63 -1.51 -20.69
CA LEU A 47 4.89 -1.50 -19.93
C LEU A 47 5.55 -2.88 -20.03
N VAL A 48 6.87 -2.88 -20.13
CA VAL A 48 7.66 -4.10 -19.97
C VAL A 48 7.64 -4.51 -18.48
N ASP A 49 7.62 -5.82 -18.22
CA ASP A 49 7.53 -6.38 -16.86
C ASP A 49 8.49 -5.73 -15.83
N SER A 50 9.69 -5.34 -16.25
CA SER A 50 10.68 -4.68 -15.37
C SER A 50 10.28 -3.28 -14.91
N ASP A 51 9.59 -2.52 -15.76
CA ASP A 51 9.14 -1.17 -15.42
C ASP A 51 7.84 -1.21 -14.64
N ALA A 52 7.00 -2.21 -14.94
CA ALA A 52 5.84 -2.56 -14.14
C ALA A 52 6.19 -2.92 -12.69
N ALA A 53 7.20 -3.77 -12.48
CA ALA A 53 7.65 -4.13 -11.13
C ALA A 53 8.12 -2.91 -10.32
N LYS A 54 8.91 -2.01 -10.95
CA LYS A 54 9.34 -0.76 -10.31
C LYS A 54 8.17 0.15 -9.95
N LEU A 55 7.14 0.22 -10.81
CA LEU A 55 5.95 1.01 -10.54
C LEU A 55 5.20 0.48 -9.30
N VAL A 56 5.02 -0.83 -9.21
CA VAL A 56 4.41 -1.47 -8.02
C VAL A 56 5.23 -1.17 -6.77
N GLU A 57 6.56 -1.31 -6.82
CA GLU A 57 7.45 -0.98 -5.70
C GLU A 57 7.32 0.50 -5.27
N LEU A 58 7.27 1.43 -6.23
CA LEU A 58 7.12 2.85 -5.96
C LEU A 58 5.79 3.17 -5.27
N ILE A 59 4.68 2.58 -5.75
CA ILE A 59 3.35 2.85 -5.19
C ILE A 59 3.23 2.21 -3.82
N GLN A 60 3.76 1.00 -3.62
CA GLN A 60 3.83 0.37 -2.31
C GLN A 60 4.64 1.22 -1.32
N GLY A 61 5.81 1.71 -1.73
CA GLY A 61 6.62 2.62 -0.91
C GLY A 61 5.91 3.94 -0.60
N ALA A 62 5.13 4.48 -1.54
CA ALA A 62 4.32 5.68 -1.31
C ALA A 62 3.18 5.44 -0.31
N ILE A 63 2.48 4.30 -0.40
CA ILE A 63 1.43 3.89 0.54
C ILE A 63 2.02 3.71 1.94
N GLU A 64 3.15 3.01 2.06
CA GLU A 64 3.83 2.81 3.35
C GLU A 64 4.29 4.12 3.96
N SER A 65 4.87 5.02 3.16
CA SER A 65 5.27 6.35 3.61
C SER A 65 4.07 7.17 4.08
N GLN A 66 2.95 7.11 3.37
CA GLN A 66 1.73 7.81 3.75
C GLN A 66 1.14 7.26 5.06
N GLN A 67 1.10 5.93 5.22
CA GLN A 67 0.66 5.30 6.46
C GLN A 67 1.57 5.67 7.63
N ALA A 68 2.88 5.69 7.44
CA ALA A 68 3.84 6.10 8.45
C ALA A 68 3.68 7.58 8.84
N GLU A 69 3.35 8.45 7.87
CA GLU A 69 3.07 9.86 8.14
C GLU A 69 1.77 10.04 8.93
N VAL A 70 0.71 9.29 8.59
CA VAL A 70 -0.54 9.26 9.36
C VAL A 70 -0.31 8.79 10.79
N GLU A 71 0.44 7.69 10.98
CA GLU A 71 0.78 7.18 12.32
C GLU A 71 1.59 8.20 13.12
N ARG A 72 2.53 8.89 12.47
CA ARG A 72 3.31 9.97 13.10
C ARG A 72 2.42 11.13 13.54
N ALA A 73 1.52 11.58 12.67
CA ALA A 73 0.56 12.63 12.98
C ALA A 73 -0.37 12.22 14.13
N GLU A 74 -0.85 10.98 14.15
CA GLU A 74 -1.67 10.44 15.24
C GLU A 74 -0.91 10.46 16.57
N LYS A 75 0.35 10.01 16.56
CA LYS A 75 1.22 10.00 17.74
C LYS A 75 1.48 11.41 18.28
N ASP A 76 1.71 12.37 17.40
CA ASP A 76 1.92 13.77 17.77
C ASP A 76 0.65 14.41 18.34
N LEU A 77 -0.53 14.09 17.78
CA LEU A 77 -1.83 14.49 18.35
C LEU A 77 -2.00 13.94 19.77
N ILE A 78 -1.80 12.63 19.96
CA ILE A 78 -1.92 11.99 21.28
C ILE A 78 -0.94 12.58 22.29
N ARG A 79 0.28 12.94 21.86
CA ARG A 79 1.31 13.51 22.74
C ARG A 79 0.86 14.85 23.34
N ASN A 80 0.17 15.67 22.54
CA ASN A 80 -0.34 16.98 22.94
C ASN A 80 -1.61 16.91 23.80
N ILE A 81 -2.22 15.74 23.92
CA ILE A 81 -3.44 15.56 24.72
C ILE A 81 -3.07 15.26 26.18
N PRO A 82 -3.72 15.91 27.17
CA PRO A 82 -3.48 15.61 28.58
C PRO A 82 -3.76 14.14 28.90
N ALA A 83 -2.95 13.56 29.79
CA ALA A 83 -3.01 12.14 30.17
C ALA A 83 -4.43 11.55 30.39
N PRO A 84 -5.37 12.21 31.08
CA PRO A 84 -6.71 11.65 31.29
C PRO A 84 -7.53 11.47 30.00
N PHE A 85 -7.23 12.25 28.95
CA PHE A 85 -7.97 12.23 27.68
C PHE A 85 -7.30 11.38 26.59
N ARG A 86 -6.05 10.94 26.79
CA ARG A 86 -5.32 10.12 25.80
C ARG A 86 -5.99 8.78 25.51
N GLY A 87 -6.55 8.12 26.53
CA GLY A 87 -7.26 6.84 26.39
C GLY A 87 -8.53 6.96 25.55
N PRO A 88 -9.44 7.90 25.87
CA PRO A 88 -10.61 8.20 25.05
C PRO A 88 -10.27 8.57 23.60
N VAL A 89 -9.26 9.41 23.38
CA VAL A 89 -8.91 9.87 22.03
C VAL A 89 -8.33 8.74 21.18
N LYS A 90 -7.46 7.89 21.74
CA LYS A 90 -6.98 6.66 21.08
C LYS A 90 -8.10 5.69 20.66
N ARG A 91 -9.27 5.76 21.29
CA ARG A 91 -10.43 4.91 20.96
C ARG A 91 -11.26 5.47 19.81
N ILE A 92 -11.21 6.78 19.56
CA ILE A 92 -11.93 7.44 18.46
C ILE A 92 -11.12 7.38 17.16
N LEU A 93 -9.78 7.35 17.28
CA LEU A 93 -8.85 7.30 16.14
C LEU A 93 -8.60 5.88 15.60
N ARG A 94 -9.11 4.84 16.29
CA ARG A 94 -9.06 3.43 15.87
C ARG A 94 -10.40 2.98 15.35
#